data_AF-R7WCW4-F1
#
_entry.id   AF-R7WCW4-F1
#
_cell.length_a   1.000
_cell.length_b   1.000
_cell.length_c   1.000
_cell.angle_alpha   90.00
_cell.angle_beta   90.00
_cell.angle_gamma   90.00
#
_symmetry.space_group_name_H-M   'P 1'
#
loop_
_entity.id
_entity.type
_entity.pdbx_description
1 polymer ?
#
loop_
_entity_poly.entity_id
_entity_poly.type
_entity_poly.pdbx_seq_one_letter_code
_entity_poly.pdbx_strand_id
1 'polypeptide(L)'
;MSLMPEALQILRDLLSEKDSRYSEKDAAVVVRQMLKVAAECHLHGLVHRDMKPENFLFKSSKEGSPLKATDFGLSDFITPGKQFRDIVGSAYYVAPEVLKRKSGPESDVWSIGVITYILLCGRRPFWDKTEDGIFKEGRSPPPVSSAFSSLLSSLLQGDGSASSFSLLLRPDWGWGLVAGHQGQSYGKAG
;
A
#
# COMPACT_ATOMS: atom_id res chain seq x y z
N MET A 1 12.36 -26.55 0.96
CA MET A 1 12.46 -25.12 0.62
C MET A 1 11.26 -24.44 1.26
N SER A 2 11.38 -24.10 2.55
CA SER A 2 10.27 -23.67 3.40
C SER A 2 9.96 -22.19 3.13
N LEU A 3 8.79 -21.90 2.57
CA LEU A 3 8.29 -20.53 2.44
C LEU A 3 7.97 -20.02 3.85
N MET A 4 8.62 -18.90 4.19
CA MET A 4 8.81 -18.35 5.52
C MET A 4 7.51 -17.86 6.17
N PRO A 5 7.07 -18.43 7.32
CA PRO A 5 5.89 -18.00 8.08
C PRO A 5 5.94 -16.53 8.54
N GLU A 6 7.14 -15.97 8.67
CA GLU A 6 7.39 -14.64 9.26
C GLU A 6 7.00 -13.46 8.36
N ALA A 7 7.01 -13.63 7.03
CA ALA A 7 6.60 -12.58 6.10
C ALA A 7 5.08 -12.40 6.02
N LEU A 8 4.33 -13.50 6.20
CA LEU A 8 2.87 -13.49 6.41
C LEU A 8 2.50 -12.99 7.80
N GLN A 9 3.42 -13.03 8.76
CA GLN A 9 3.17 -12.69 10.16
C GLN A 9 2.88 -11.19 10.34
N ILE A 10 3.64 -10.31 9.68
CA ILE A 10 3.52 -8.85 9.88
C ILE A 10 2.15 -8.32 9.42
N LEU A 11 1.58 -8.84 8.34
CA LEU A 11 0.28 -8.38 7.81
C LEU A 11 -0.92 -9.15 8.37
N ARG A 12 -0.72 -10.36 8.92
CA ARG A 12 -1.73 -11.04 9.74
C ARG A 12 -1.89 -10.41 11.12
N ASP A 13 -0.79 -10.05 11.77
CA ASP A 13 -0.83 -9.37 13.08
C ASP A 13 -1.57 -8.01 12.96
N LEU A 14 -1.44 -7.33 11.81
CA LEU A 14 -2.16 -6.10 11.45
C LEU A 14 -3.69 -6.24 11.34
N LEU A 15 -4.22 -7.44 11.12
CA LEU A 15 -5.67 -7.70 11.04
C LEU A 15 -6.23 -8.31 12.34
N SER A 16 -5.37 -8.83 13.24
CA SER A 16 -5.80 -9.53 14.46
C SER A 16 -5.75 -8.68 15.74
N GLU A 17 -4.92 -7.65 15.81
CA GLU A 17 -4.77 -6.83 17.03
C GLU A 17 -5.65 -5.58 17.00
N LYS A 18 -6.66 -5.54 17.88
CA LYS A 18 -7.63 -4.42 17.99
C LYS A 18 -7.01 -3.06 18.39
N ASP A 19 -5.74 -3.02 18.83
CA ASP A 19 -5.11 -1.83 19.41
C ASP A 19 -3.68 -1.52 18.90
N SER A 20 -3.16 -2.27 17.93
CA SER A 20 -1.83 -2.03 17.34
C SER A 20 -1.91 -0.94 16.27
N ARG A 21 -1.69 0.32 16.66
CA ARG A 21 -1.47 1.42 15.70
C ARG A 21 0.00 1.41 15.30
N TYR A 22 0.27 1.13 14.03
CA TYR A 22 1.62 1.36 13.49
C TYR A 22 1.99 2.83 13.72
N SER A 23 3.24 3.09 14.13
CA SER A 23 3.71 4.46 14.13
C SER A 23 3.69 4.99 12.70
N GLU A 24 3.40 6.28 12.53
CA GLU A 24 3.48 6.94 11.22
C GLU A 24 4.81 6.67 10.53
N LYS A 25 5.91 6.73 11.29
CA LYS A 25 7.25 6.45 10.78
C LYS A 25 7.35 5.04 10.18
N ASP A 26 6.89 4.03 10.90
CA ASP A 26 6.98 2.63 10.45
C ASP A 26 6.04 2.38 9.26
N ALA A 27 4.84 2.98 9.28
CA ALA A 27 3.90 2.91 8.16
C ALA A 27 4.51 3.53 6.89
N ALA A 28 5.18 4.69 7.00
CA ALA A 28 5.90 5.29 5.88
C ALA A 28 6.94 4.33 5.28
N VAL A 29 7.71 3.61 6.11
CA VAL A 29 8.72 2.66 5.60
C VAL A 29 8.07 1.58 4.73
N VAL A 30 6.99 0.98 5.23
CA VAL A 30 6.29 -0.10 4.52
C VAL A 30 5.60 0.41 3.26
N VAL A 31 4.86 1.53 3.35
CA VAL A 31 4.13 2.14 2.23
C VAL A 31 5.07 2.55 1.12
N ARG A 32 6.24 3.12 1.45
CA ARG A 32 7.26 3.43 0.45
C ARG A 32 7.76 2.19 -0.28
N GLN A 33 7.94 1.06 0.42
CA GLN A 33 8.33 -0.19 -0.23
C GLN A 33 7.22 -0.76 -1.12
N MET A 34 5.96 -0.72 -0.69
CA MET A 34 4.81 -1.12 -1.53
C MET A 34 4.74 -0.27 -2.80
N LEU A 35 4.88 1.05 -2.69
CA LEU A 35 4.91 1.96 -3.84
C LEU A 35 6.08 1.68 -4.80
N LYS A 36 7.26 1.34 -4.26
CA LYS A 36 8.40 0.91 -5.08
C LYS A 36 8.10 -0.37 -5.85
N VAL A 37 7.46 -1.36 -5.20
CA VAL A 37 7.06 -2.60 -5.86
C VAL A 37 6.06 -2.33 -6.98
N ALA A 38 5.02 -1.53 -6.73
CA ALA A 38 4.05 -1.15 -7.77
C ALA A 38 4.72 -0.37 -8.92
N ALA A 39 5.57 0.60 -8.61
CA ALA A 39 6.34 1.34 -9.61
C ALA A 39 7.21 0.43 -10.49
N GLU A 40 7.87 -0.56 -9.90
CA GLU A 40 8.67 -1.54 -10.65
C GLU A 40 7.80 -2.36 -11.62
N CYS A 41 6.64 -2.83 -11.17
CA CYS A 41 5.66 -3.52 -12.03
C CYS A 41 5.22 -2.61 -13.20
N HIS A 42 4.83 -1.38 -12.88
CA HIS A 42 4.35 -0.41 -13.88
C HIS A 42 5.43 -0.04 -14.90
N LEU A 43 6.70 0.05 -14.48
CA LEU A 43 7.83 0.29 -15.38
C LEU A 43 7.99 -0.82 -16.42
N HIS A 44 7.73 -2.06 -16.01
CA HIS A 44 7.77 -3.24 -16.86
C HIS A 44 6.45 -3.47 -17.63
N GLY A 45 5.56 -2.49 -17.62
CA GLY A 45 4.29 -2.56 -18.32
C GLY A 45 3.32 -3.57 -17.72
N LEU A 46 3.40 -3.86 -16.42
CA LEU A 46 2.54 -4.83 -15.73
C LEU A 46 1.72 -4.14 -14.64
N VAL A 47 0.42 -4.42 -14.60
CA VAL A 47 -0.47 -4.04 -13.47
C VAL A 47 -0.75 -5.28 -12.65
N HIS A 48 -0.60 -5.20 -11.33
CA HIS A 48 -0.77 -6.35 -10.44
C HIS A 48 -2.24 -6.73 -10.27
N ARG A 49 -3.13 -5.74 -10.10
CA ARG A 49 -4.60 -5.86 -9.99
C ARG A 49 -5.14 -6.62 -8.77
N ASP A 50 -4.29 -6.99 -7.82
CA ASP A 50 -4.68 -7.63 -6.55
C ASP A 50 -3.68 -7.31 -5.43
N MET A 51 -3.27 -6.04 -5.33
CA MET A 51 -2.40 -5.58 -4.26
C MET A 51 -3.16 -5.65 -2.93
N LYS A 52 -2.73 -6.54 -2.04
CA LYS A 52 -3.31 -6.75 -0.72
C LYS A 52 -2.25 -7.20 0.26
N PRO A 53 -2.51 -7.08 1.58
CA PRO A 53 -1.60 -7.52 2.62
C PRO A 53 -0.98 -8.91 2.37
N GLU A 54 -1.79 -9.88 1.99
CA GLU A 54 -1.39 -11.27 1.80
C GLU A 54 -0.40 -11.47 0.64
N ASN A 55 -0.40 -10.55 -0.33
CA ASN A 55 0.42 -10.62 -1.53
C ASN A 55 1.76 -9.87 -1.38
N PHE A 56 2.01 -9.24 -0.23
CA PHE A 56 3.31 -8.63 0.08
C PHE A 56 4.10 -9.46 1.08
N LEU A 57 5.34 -9.81 0.73
CA LEU A 57 6.23 -10.58 1.58
C LEU A 57 7.59 -9.89 1.73
N PHE A 58 8.12 -9.87 2.95
CA PHE A 58 9.52 -9.54 3.16
C PHE A 58 10.42 -10.71 2.74
N LYS A 59 11.55 -10.39 2.09
CA LYS A 59 12.53 -11.39 1.66
C LYS A 59 13.13 -12.19 2.83
N SER A 60 13.13 -11.62 4.03
CA SER A 60 13.61 -12.23 5.28
C SER A 60 13.07 -11.47 6.50
N SER A 61 13.23 -12.04 7.70
CA SER A 61 12.89 -11.42 8.99
C SER A 61 13.90 -10.37 9.48
N LYS A 62 14.94 -10.06 8.70
CA LYS A 62 15.91 -9.02 9.08
C LYS A 62 15.27 -7.64 8.97
N GLU A 63 15.61 -6.76 9.91
CA GLU A 63 15.23 -5.36 9.82
C GLU A 63 15.73 -4.76 8.49
N GLY A 64 14.88 -3.98 7.83
CA GLY A 64 15.18 -3.40 6.52
C GLY A 64 15.16 -4.39 5.35
N SER A 65 14.68 -5.62 5.53
CA SER A 65 14.53 -6.58 4.44
C SER A 65 13.62 -6.01 3.33
N PRO A 66 13.94 -6.24 2.05
CA PRO A 66 13.13 -5.72 0.96
C PRO A 66 11.77 -6.43 0.90
N LEU A 67 10.72 -5.63 0.73
CA LEU A 67 9.38 -6.09 0.42
C LEU A 67 9.27 -6.54 -1.05
N LYS A 68 8.50 -7.58 -1.30
CA LYS A 68 8.22 -8.16 -2.62
C LYS A 68 6.73 -8.41 -2.78
N ALA A 69 6.21 -8.19 -3.99
CA ALA A 69 4.88 -8.69 -4.36
C ALA A 69 4.97 -10.16 -4.77
N THR A 70 3.86 -10.86 -4.57
CA THR A 70 3.62 -12.25 -4.93
C THR A 70 2.22 -12.39 -5.49
N ASP A 71 1.93 -13.55 -6.07
CA ASP A 71 0.62 -13.86 -6.68
C ASP A 71 0.21 -12.90 -7.81
N PHE A 72 0.81 -13.12 -8.98
CA PHE A 72 0.51 -12.40 -10.21
C PHE A 72 -0.65 -13.04 -11.01
N GLY A 73 -1.48 -13.87 -10.38
CA GLY A 73 -2.54 -14.62 -11.06
C GLY A 73 -3.63 -13.75 -11.70
N LEU A 74 -3.82 -12.54 -11.19
CA LEU A 74 -4.75 -11.53 -11.72
C LEU A 74 -4.05 -10.40 -12.49
N SER A 75 -2.72 -10.45 -12.57
CA SER A 75 -1.91 -9.41 -13.20
C SER A 75 -2.01 -9.45 -14.72
N ASP A 76 -1.77 -8.31 -15.34
CA ASP A 76 -1.94 -8.20 -16.78
C ASP A 76 -1.08 -7.08 -17.38
N PHE A 77 -0.65 -7.27 -18.62
CA PHE A 77 0.24 -6.35 -19.31
C PHE A 77 -0.53 -5.14 -19.87
N ILE A 78 0.07 -3.98 -19.67
CA ILE A 78 -0.30 -2.70 -20.28
C ILE A 78 0.14 -2.77 -21.74
N THR A 79 -0.84 -2.89 -22.64
CA THR A 79 -0.60 -2.87 -24.09
C THR A 79 -1.30 -1.66 -24.71
N PRO A 80 -0.69 -0.99 -25.72
CA PRO A 80 -1.33 0.14 -26.39
C PRO A 80 -2.75 -0.19 -26.86
N GLY A 81 -3.73 0.65 -26.51
CA GLY A 81 -5.13 0.49 -26.90
C GLY A 81 -5.95 -0.55 -26.10
N LYS A 82 -5.32 -1.32 -25.20
CA LYS A 82 -6.05 -2.23 -24.32
C LYS A 82 -6.69 -1.48 -23.16
N GLN A 83 -7.94 -1.82 -22.89
CA GLN A 83 -8.67 -1.39 -21.71
C GLN A 83 -8.88 -2.59 -20.80
N PHE A 84 -8.55 -2.45 -19.52
CA PHE A 84 -8.84 -3.47 -18.52
C PHE A 84 -10.32 -3.38 -18.12
N ARG A 85 -11.13 -4.32 -18.65
CA ARG A 85 -12.60 -4.33 -18.48
C ARG A 85 -13.11 -5.34 -17.46
N ASP A 86 -12.24 -6.23 -17.01
CA ASP A 86 -12.58 -7.21 -15.98
C ASP A 86 -12.69 -6.53 -14.62
N ILE A 87 -13.64 -7.00 -13.82
CA ILE A 87 -13.75 -6.62 -12.41
C ILE A 87 -13.00 -7.71 -11.64
N VAL A 88 -11.76 -7.42 -11.26
CA VAL A 88 -10.92 -8.34 -10.48
C VAL A 88 -10.31 -7.62 -9.28
N GLY A 89 -9.71 -8.42 -8.40
CA GLY A 89 -9.11 -7.95 -7.17
C GLY A 89 -9.96 -8.31 -5.97
N SER A 90 -9.34 -8.26 -4.81
CA SER A 90 -9.98 -8.61 -3.55
C SER A 90 -10.94 -7.51 -3.10
N ALA A 91 -12.18 -7.87 -2.75
CA ALA A 91 -13.32 -6.97 -2.57
C ALA A 91 -13.07 -5.75 -1.66
N TYR A 92 -12.17 -5.86 -0.67
CA TYR A 92 -11.86 -4.76 0.25
C TYR A 92 -10.87 -3.73 -0.29
N TYR A 93 -10.06 -4.11 -1.28
CA TYR A 93 -8.95 -3.31 -1.79
C TYR A 93 -9.23 -2.79 -3.21
N VAL A 94 -10.28 -3.30 -3.86
CA VAL A 94 -10.63 -2.94 -5.24
C VAL A 94 -10.92 -1.43 -5.36
N ALA A 95 -10.35 -0.83 -6.41
CA ALA A 95 -10.55 0.59 -6.70
C ALA A 95 -11.92 0.86 -7.34
N PRO A 96 -12.56 2.02 -7.08
CA PRO A 96 -13.88 2.34 -7.60
C PRO A 96 -13.89 2.39 -9.14
N GLU A 97 -12.79 2.77 -9.78
CA GLU A 97 -12.63 2.75 -11.24
C GLU A 97 -12.63 1.32 -11.82
N VAL A 98 -12.17 0.32 -11.07
CA VAL A 98 -12.24 -1.10 -11.47
C VAL A 98 -13.71 -1.55 -11.55
N LEU A 99 -14.55 -1.14 -10.59
CA LEU A 99 -15.99 -1.41 -10.62
C LEU A 99 -16.67 -0.75 -11.84
N LYS A 100 -16.10 0.35 -12.33
CA LYS A 100 -16.51 1.03 -13.57
C LYS A 100 -15.85 0.47 -14.82
N ARG A 101 -15.15 -0.68 -14.73
CA ARG A 101 -14.43 -1.36 -15.82
C ARG A 101 -13.35 -0.49 -16.46
N LYS A 102 -12.69 0.33 -15.65
CA LYS A 102 -11.59 1.24 -16.00
C LYS A 102 -10.44 1.00 -15.04
N SER A 103 -9.81 -0.17 -15.11
CA SER A 103 -8.61 -0.47 -14.32
C SER A 103 -7.35 0.00 -15.06
N GLY A 104 -6.28 0.20 -14.30
CA GLY A 104 -4.94 0.56 -14.74
C GLY A 104 -3.97 0.61 -13.57
N PRO A 105 -2.72 1.06 -13.76
CA PRO A 105 -1.70 1.22 -12.71
C PRO A 105 -2.20 1.94 -11.44
N GLU A 106 -3.08 2.91 -11.60
CA GLU A 106 -3.76 3.65 -10.54
C GLU A 106 -4.52 2.75 -9.54
N SER A 107 -5.02 1.60 -10.00
CA SER A 107 -5.80 0.69 -9.16
C SER A 107 -4.93 -0.06 -8.14
N ASP A 108 -3.66 -0.30 -8.47
CA ASP A 108 -2.66 -0.80 -7.51
C ASP A 108 -2.33 0.26 -6.46
N VAL A 109 -2.27 1.54 -6.87
CA VAL A 109 -2.02 2.68 -5.97
C VAL A 109 -3.18 2.87 -4.98
N TRP A 110 -4.41 2.78 -5.46
CA TRP A 110 -5.60 2.81 -4.60
C TRP A 110 -5.57 1.69 -3.56
N SER A 111 -5.29 0.46 -4.00
CA SER A 111 -5.21 -0.70 -3.13
C SER A 111 -4.17 -0.51 -2.01
N ILE A 112 -3.01 0.07 -2.34
CA ILE A 112 -1.99 0.49 -1.36
C ILE A 112 -2.53 1.58 -0.41
N GLY A 113 -3.35 2.50 -0.90
CA GLY A 113 -4.08 3.48 -0.09
C GLY A 113 -4.98 2.84 0.96
N VAL A 114 -5.72 1.79 0.59
CA VAL A 114 -6.56 1.04 1.53
C VAL A 114 -5.71 0.36 2.60
N ILE A 115 -4.60 -0.28 2.21
CA ILE A 115 -3.64 -0.88 3.16
C ILE A 115 -3.10 0.19 4.11
N THR A 116 -2.70 1.35 3.57
CA THR A 116 -2.17 2.48 4.35
C THR A 116 -3.19 2.99 5.36
N TYR A 117 -4.46 3.10 4.97
CA TYR A 117 -5.53 3.49 5.89
C TYR A 117 -5.66 2.48 7.03
N ILE A 118 -5.64 1.18 6.72
CA ILE A 118 -5.75 0.12 7.73
C ILE A 118 -4.57 0.18 8.70
N LEU A 119 -3.33 0.36 8.20
CA LEU A 119 -2.12 0.51 9.03
C LEU A 119 -2.24 1.62 10.07
N LEU A 120 -2.83 2.76 9.68
CA LEU A 120 -2.91 3.96 10.53
C LEU A 120 -4.14 3.95 11.45
N CYS A 121 -5.25 3.39 10.98
CA CYS A 121 -6.55 3.50 11.65
C CYS A 121 -6.95 2.23 12.41
N GLY A 122 -6.31 1.09 12.14
CA GLY A 122 -6.70 -0.23 12.66
C GLY A 122 -8.08 -0.70 12.19
N ARG A 123 -8.66 -0.03 11.18
CA ARG A 123 -10.00 -0.28 10.65
C ARG A 123 -10.06 -0.04 9.15
N ARG A 124 -11.07 -0.60 8.49
CA ARG A 124 -11.27 -0.47 7.04
C ARG A 124 -11.89 0.89 6.67
N PRO A 125 -11.52 1.50 5.53
CA PRO A 125 -12.05 2.80 5.12
C PRO A 125 -13.50 2.77 4.62
N PHE A 126 -14.02 1.63 4.12
CA PHE A 126 -15.30 1.54 3.38
C PHE A 126 -16.30 0.50 3.93
N TRP A 127 -16.38 0.31 5.25
CA TRP A 127 -17.26 -0.72 5.85
C TRP A 127 -18.68 -0.24 6.24
N ASP A 128 -19.10 0.96 5.83
CA ASP A 128 -20.51 1.36 5.99
C ASP A 128 -21.23 1.37 4.61
N LYS A 129 -22.51 1.04 4.63
CA LYS A 129 -23.32 0.47 3.52
C LYS A 129 -23.65 1.43 2.38
N THR A 130 -22.88 2.49 2.16
CA THR A 130 -23.17 3.51 1.17
C THR A 130 -21.99 3.72 0.22
N GLU A 131 -22.25 3.64 -1.08
CA GLU A 131 -21.30 3.80 -2.18
C GLU A 131 -20.72 5.23 -2.30
N ASP A 132 -21.10 6.14 -1.39
CA ASP A 132 -20.74 7.55 -1.41
C ASP A 132 -19.58 7.88 -0.47
N GLY A 133 -18.36 7.76 -0.99
CA GLY A 133 -17.27 8.67 -0.65
C GLY A 133 -16.53 8.44 0.68
N ILE A 134 -15.23 8.22 0.52
CA ILE A 134 -14.13 8.22 1.52
C ILE A 134 -14.22 9.34 2.59
N PHE A 135 -14.99 10.39 2.33
CA PHE A 135 -15.08 11.58 3.18
C PHE A 135 -16.48 11.89 3.73
N LYS A 136 -17.52 11.08 3.45
CA LYS A 136 -18.89 11.46 3.82
C LYS A 136 -19.41 10.90 5.14
N GLU A 137 -18.75 9.92 5.75
CA GLU A 137 -19.32 9.26 6.92
C GLU A 137 -18.57 9.61 8.20
N GLY A 138 -18.97 10.72 8.83
CA GLY A 138 -19.18 10.92 10.28
C GLY A 138 -18.10 10.52 11.29
N ARG A 139 -16.95 10.00 10.88
CA ARG A 139 -15.83 9.63 11.74
C ARG A 139 -14.68 10.52 11.34
N SER A 140 -14.27 11.38 12.27
CA SER A 140 -13.04 12.16 12.11
C SER A 140 -11.90 11.23 11.67
N PRO A 141 -11.08 11.63 10.69
CA PRO A 141 -9.84 10.93 10.42
C PRO A 141 -9.03 10.87 11.73
N PRO A 142 -8.24 9.80 11.96
CA PRO A 142 -7.36 9.77 13.13
C PRO A 142 -6.51 11.04 13.17
N PRO A 143 -6.05 11.48 14.36
CA PRO A 143 -5.09 12.57 14.47
C PRO A 143 -3.74 12.09 13.93
N VAL A 144 -3.62 12.06 12.61
CA VAL A 144 -2.38 11.83 11.87
C VAL A 144 -1.78 13.16 11.47
N SER A 145 -0.48 13.19 11.22
CA SER A 145 0.19 14.40 10.73
C SER A 145 -0.38 14.85 9.38
N SER A 146 -0.17 16.12 9.07
CA SER A 146 -0.55 16.71 7.78
C SER A 146 0.09 15.97 6.60
N ALA A 147 1.31 15.47 6.78
CA ALA A 147 2.01 14.64 5.81
C ALA A 147 1.23 13.36 5.48
N PHE A 148 0.75 12.63 6.50
CA PHE A 148 -0.01 11.40 6.30
C PHE A 148 -1.42 11.63 5.79
N SER A 149 -2.07 12.71 6.21
CA SER A 149 -3.35 13.14 5.62
C SER A 149 -3.20 13.42 4.12
N SER A 150 -2.11 14.08 3.73
CA SER A 150 -1.75 14.36 2.32
C SER A 150 -1.45 13.08 1.54
N LEU A 151 -0.69 12.15 2.14
CA LEU A 151 -0.39 10.84 1.55
C LEU A 151 -1.66 10.03 1.29
N LEU A 152 -2.52 9.85 2.30
CA LEU A 152 -3.77 9.10 2.18
C LEU A 152 -4.69 9.73 1.11
N SER A 153 -4.82 11.05 1.12
CA SER A 153 -5.63 11.76 0.13
C SER A 153 -5.09 11.54 -1.30
N SER A 154 -3.76 11.48 -1.46
CA SER A 154 -3.13 11.25 -2.76
C SER A 154 -3.24 9.79 -3.23
N LEU A 155 -3.22 8.82 -2.32
CA LEU A 155 -3.40 7.39 -2.63
C LEU A 155 -4.85 7.05 -2.98
N LEU A 156 -5.81 7.72 -2.34
CA LEU A 156 -7.24 7.43 -2.41
C LEU A 156 -8.03 8.46 -3.24
N GLN A 157 -7.46 8.99 -4.32
CA GLN A 157 -8.14 9.99 -5.15
C GLN A 157 -9.36 9.42 -5.90
N GLY A 158 -9.33 8.14 -6.28
CA GLY A 158 -10.46 7.43 -6.93
C GLY A 158 -10.82 7.94 -8.33
N ASP A 159 -10.00 8.81 -8.90
CA ASP A 159 -10.11 9.39 -10.24
C ASP A 159 -9.10 8.77 -11.23
N GLY A 160 -8.26 7.86 -10.75
CA GLY A 160 -7.22 7.19 -11.52
C GLY A 160 -6.01 8.06 -11.90
N SER A 161 -5.87 9.25 -11.32
CA SER A 161 -4.77 10.17 -11.65
C SER A 161 -3.45 9.85 -10.92
N ALA A 162 -3.51 9.02 -9.88
CA ALA A 162 -2.39 8.77 -8.99
C ALA A 162 -1.34 7.82 -9.60
N SER A 163 -0.14 8.34 -9.84
CA SER A 163 1.01 7.56 -10.30
C SER A 163 1.93 7.17 -9.14
N SER A 164 2.26 5.88 -9.03
CA SER A 164 3.21 5.38 -8.02
C SER A 164 4.56 6.11 -8.02
N PHE A 165 5.05 6.51 -9.20
CA PHE A 165 6.29 7.28 -9.34
C PHE A 165 6.18 8.69 -8.77
N SER A 166 5.11 9.42 -9.12
CA SER A 166 4.87 10.77 -8.64
C SER A 166 4.77 10.80 -7.11
N LEU A 167 4.16 9.76 -6.52
CA LEU A 167 4.05 9.58 -5.08
C LEU A 167 5.41 9.33 -4.41
N LEU A 168 6.30 8.55 -5.05
CA LEU A 168 7.64 8.28 -4.52
C LEU A 168 8.54 9.52 -4.47
N LEU A 169 8.27 10.52 -5.31
CA LEU A 169 9.06 11.76 -5.40
C LEU A 169 8.63 12.84 -4.39
N ARG A 170 7.59 12.62 -3.59
CA ARG A 170 7.06 13.60 -2.62
C ARG A 170 7.94 13.71 -1.37
N PRO A 171 8.68 14.83 -1.18
CA PRO A 171 9.60 14.98 -0.07
C PRO A 171 8.88 15.23 1.27
N ASP A 172 7.65 15.75 1.22
CA ASP A 172 6.80 16.10 2.36
C ASP A 172 6.32 14.88 3.17
N TRP A 173 6.48 13.66 2.65
CA TRP A 173 6.10 12.42 3.35
C TRP A 173 7.25 11.78 4.13
N GLY A 174 8.35 12.50 4.33
CA GLY A 174 9.40 12.09 5.26
C GLY A 174 10.24 10.91 4.79
N TRP A 175 10.22 10.57 3.49
CA TRP A 175 11.06 9.52 2.90
C TRP A 175 12.55 9.68 3.25
N GLY A 176 13.02 10.92 3.44
CA GLY A 176 14.39 11.27 3.82
C GLY A 176 14.73 11.07 5.30
N LEU A 177 13.76 11.14 6.21
CA LEU A 177 13.98 10.93 7.65
C LEU A 177 14.19 9.45 8.00
N VAL A 178 13.78 8.54 7.12
CA VAL A 178 13.97 7.08 7.25
C VAL A 178 15.35 6.65 6.69
N ALA A 179 15.97 7.46 5.84
CA ALA A 179 17.27 7.13 5.22
C ALA A 179 18.49 7.44 6.12
N GLY A 180 18.29 8.14 7.24
CA GLY A 180 19.38 8.63 8.11
C GLY A 180 19.98 7.64 9.12
N HIS A 181 19.51 6.38 9.18
CA HIS A 181 20.01 5.38 10.14
C HIS A 181 20.63 4.14 9.50
N GLN A 182 21.12 4.23 8.25
CA GLN A 182 22.12 3.27 7.77
C GLN A 182 23.51 3.74 8.18
N GLY A 183 23.86 3.56 9.46
CA GLY A 183 25.22 3.87 9.94
C GLY A 183 25.32 4.30 11.40
N GLN A 184 24.86 3.48 12.35
CA GLN A 184 25.49 3.44 13.67
C GLN A 184 25.63 1.97 14.09
N SER A 185 26.82 1.42 13.86
CA SER A 185 27.29 0.22 14.55
C SER A 185 27.26 0.49 16.05
N TYR A 186 26.33 -0.13 16.77
CA TYR A 186 26.53 -0.35 18.19
C TYR A 186 27.49 -1.53 18.34
N GLY A 187 28.78 -1.21 18.45
CA GLY A 187 29.75 -2.15 19.01
C GLY A 187 29.33 -2.47 20.44
N LYS A 188 29.00 -3.73 20.72
CA LYS A 188 29.02 -4.22 22.09
C LYS A 188 30.48 -4.46 22.47
N ALA A 189 30.88 -3.80 23.55
CA ALA A 189 32.14 -4.00 24.24
C ALA A 189 32.35 -5.48 24.57
N GLY A 190 33.60 -5.92 24.45
CA GLY A 190 34.10 -7.17 25.04
C GLY A 190 34.35 -7.04 26.54
#